data_AF-A0A7Y2DE16-F1
#
_entry.id   AF-A0A7Y2DE16-F1
#
_cell.length_a   1.000
_cell.length_b   1.000
_cell.length_c   1.000
_cell.angle_alpha   90.00
_cell.angle_beta   90.00
_cell.angle_gamma   90.00
#
_symmetry.space_group_name_H-M   'P 1'
#
loop_
_entity.id
_entity.type
_entity.pdbx_description
1 polymer ?
#
loop_
_entity_poly.entity_id
_entity_poly.type
_entity_poly.pdbx_seq_one_letter_code
_entity_poly.pdbx_strand_id
1 'polypeptide(L)'
;MMNPLDADFAAHLRLTKAELLAASDPGQLLQTGACSLGAFGVPDFGGPAPAEPVIETFVISANGTATPTGDDAELNAFWLPQAEALHQRVIEALAIVDIVLDFPAYLTASLTAADQVTTTPHFDDDLFEPGADVGMVAIAANLGGACVAAEAISITHPQPGTQLALASEVAEAFTSRTLAVDEAPANEIVLFPQFGQLHSGPTLLGTDAGRTRNLLVLRARTAPPHPFSLPKTTD
;
A
#
# COMPACT_ATOMS: atom_id res chain seq x y z
N MET A 1 -0.45 2.29 -16.57
CA MET A 1 0.65 1.30 -16.53
C MET A 1 1.42 1.58 -15.26
N MET A 2 1.87 0.56 -14.51
CA MET A 2 2.63 0.81 -13.27
C MET A 2 3.86 1.67 -13.54
N ASN A 3 4.09 2.65 -12.67
CA ASN A 3 5.19 3.60 -12.78
C ASN A 3 6.53 2.94 -12.36
N PRO A 4 7.66 3.33 -12.96
CA PRO A 4 8.97 2.98 -12.41
C PRO A 4 9.19 3.64 -11.04
N LEU A 5 10.05 3.06 -10.21
CA LEU A 5 10.50 3.71 -8.98
C LEU A 5 11.58 4.73 -9.36
N ASP A 6 11.15 5.95 -9.66
CA ASP A 6 12.03 7.05 -10.05
C ASP A 6 11.86 8.27 -9.14
N ALA A 7 12.58 9.34 -9.47
CA ALA A 7 12.55 10.59 -8.71
C ALA A 7 11.16 11.25 -8.70
N ASP A 8 10.38 11.10 -9.77
CA ASP A 8 9.06 11.71 -9.91
C ASP A 8 8.07 11.00 -9.00
N PHE A 9 8.05 9.66 -9.02
CA PHE A 9 7.25 8.89 -8.08
C PHE A 9 7.66 9.14 -6.62
N ALA A 10 8.97 9.18 -6.36
CA ALA A 10 9.48 9.46 -5.02
C ALA A 10 9.13 10.88 -4.53
N ALA A 11 8.91 11.85 -5.41
CA ALA A 11 8.46 13.19 -5.02
C ALA A 11 7.09 13.15 -4.33
N HIS A 12 6.18 12.28 -4.77
CA HIS A 12 4.86 12.13 -4.14
C HIS A 12 4.95 11.61 -2.69
N LEU A 13 5.90 10.73 -2.40
CA LEU A 13 6.12 10.18 -1.05
C LEU A 13 6.72 11.20 -0.06
N ARG A 14 7.21 12.34 -0.57
CA ARG A 14 7.76 13.46 0.23
C ARG A 14 6.73 14.55 0.51
N LEU A 15 5.56 14.49 -0.12
CA LEU A 15 4.53 15.49 0.07
C LEU A 15 3.89 15.32 1.45
N THR A 16 3.47 16.45 2.02
CA THR A 16 2.46 16.45 3.05
C THR A 16 1.10 16.12 2.45
N LYS A 17 0.16 15.64 3.27
CA LYS A 17 -1.21 15.34 2.82
C LYS A 17 -1.90 16.56 2.21
N ALA A 18 -1.64 17.77 2.75
CA ALA A 18 -2.19 19.00 2.19
C ALA A 18 -1.60 19.36 0.83
N GLU A 19 -0.30 19.16 0.62
CA GLU A 19 0.33 19.40 -0.68
C GLU A 19 -0.18 18.41 -1.73
N LEU A 20 -0.40 17.14 -1.35
CA LEU A 20 -0.99 16.15 -2.25
C LEU A 20 -2.41 16.56 -2.70
N LEU A 21 -3.23 17.09 -1.79
CA LEU A 21 -4.57 17.62 -2.11
C LEU A 21 -4.54 18.93 -2.91
N ALA A 22 -3.52 19.76 -2.71
CA ALA A 22 -3.38 21.05 -3.39
C ALA A 22 -2.77 20.92 -4.80
N ALA A 23 -2.07 19.82 -5.08
CA ALA A 23 -1.51 19.51 -6.39
C ALA A 23 -2.57 19.18 -7.46
N SER A 24 -3.84 19.03 -7.06
CA SER A 24 -4.98 18.76 -7.95
C SER A 24 -5.92 19.95 -8.09
N ASP A 25 -6.75 19.91 -9.13
CA ASP A 25 -7.81 20.90 -9.31
C ASP A 25 -8.76 20.92 -8.09
N PRO A 26 -9.34 22.08 -7.72
CA PRO A 26 -10.26 22.17 -6.59
C PRO A 26 -11.42 21.15 -6.68
N GLY A 27 -11.42 20.18 -5.77
CA GLY A 27 -12.44 19.13 -5.69
C GLY A 27 -12.06 17.82 -6.37
N GLN A 28 -10.84 17.76 -6.92
CA GLN A 28 -10.22 16.54 -7.40
C GLN A 28 -9.06 16.14 -6.49
N LEU A 29 -8.75 14.85 -6.50
CA LEU A 29 -7.57 14.26 -5.89
C LEU A 29 -6.77 13.57 -6.98
N LEU A 30 -5.52 14.00 -7.12
CA LEU A 30 -4.56 13.33 -7.99
C LEU A 30 -4.39 11.88 -7.53
N GLN A 31 -4.55 10.93 -8.46
CA GLN A 31 -4.14 9.56 -8.23
C GLN A 31 -2.71 9.41 -8.74
N THR A 32 -1.78 9.19 -7.81
CA THR A 32 -0.34 9.08 -8.11
C THR A 32 0.01 7.78 -8.84
N GLY A 33 -0.94 6.86 -8.91
CA GLY A 33 -0.74 5.50 -9.39
C GLY A 33 0.07 4.69 -8.40
N ALA A 34 0.67 3.62 -8.90
CA ALA A 34 1.54 2.76 -8.11
C ALA A 34 2.80 2.38 -8.89
N CYS A 35 3.80 1.96 -8.12
CA CYS A 35 5.08 1.49 -8.61
C CYS A 35 5.23 -0.02 -8.35
N SER A 36 5.69 -0.78 -9.34
CA SER A 36 6.09 -2.17 -9.11
C SER A 36 7.57 -2.25 -8.74
N LEU A 37 7.88 -2.93 -7.63
CA LEU A 37 9.26 -3.26 -7.24
C LEU A 37 9.70 -4.63 -7.80
N GLY A 38 8.83 -5.26 -8.61
CA GLY A 38 9.07 -6.54 -9.24
C GLY A 38 8.70 -7.74 -8.37
N ALA A 39 9.15 -8.92 -8.81
CA ALA A 39 8.74 -10.19 -8.26
C ALA A 39 9.22 -10.40 -6.81
N PHE A 40 8.31 -10.92 -5.98
CA PHE A 40 8.54 -11.25 -4.58
C PHE A 40 8.21 -12.70 -4.25
N GLY A 41 7.25 -13.31 -4.95
CA GLY A 41 6.91 -14.73 -4.77
C GLY A 41 6.27 -15.01 -3.41
N VAL A 42 5.05 -14.52 -3.20
CA VAL A 42 4.31 -14.74 -1.95
C VAL A 42 3.99 -16.24 -1.83
N PRO A 43 4.44 -16.92 -0.76
CA PRO A 43 4.18 -18.35 -0.62
C PRO A 43 2.69 -18.62 -0.41
N ASP A 44 2.29 -19.85 -0.74
CA ASP A 44 1.00 -20.38 -0.35
C ASP A 44 1.14 -21.08 1.00
N PHE A 45 0.30 -20.72 1.98
CA PHE A 45 0.24 -21.39 3.28
C PHE A 45 0.07 -22.90 3.15
N GLY A 46 -0.61 -23.36 2.09
CA GLY A 46 -0.85 -24.78 1.84
C GLY A 46 -1.83 -25.34 2.88
N GLY A 47 -3.09 -25.48 2.51
CA GLY A 47 -4.12 -25.96 3.42
C GLY A 47 -5.51 -25.76 2.82
N PRO A 48 -6.57 -26.29 3.47
CA PRO A 48 -7.93 -25.94 3.08
C PRO A 48 -8.12 -24.43 3.25
N ALA A 49 -8.92 -23.83 2.36
CA ALA A 49 -9.28 -22.43 2.52
C ALA A 49 -9.97 -22.20 3.88
N PRO A 50 -9.58 -21.16 4.62
CA PRO A 50 -10.16 -20.92 5.92
C PRO A 50 -11.63 -20.51 5.75
N ALA A 51 -12.47 -20.85 6.73
CA ALA A 51 -13.90 -20.51 6.69
C ALA A 51 -14.14 -18.99 6.83
N GLU A 52 -13.20 -18.29 7.46
CA GLU A 52 -13.17 -16.84 7.63
C GLU A 52 -11.76 -16.30 7.32
N PRO A 53 -11.61 -15.02 6.95
CA PRO A 53 -10.29 -14.43 6.75
C PRO A 53 -9.44 -14.53 8.02
N VAL A 54 -8.25 -15.10 7.89
CA VAL A 54 -7.26 -15.17 8.96
C VAL A 54 -6.27 -14.03 8.76
N ILE A 55 -5.98 -13.30 9.83
CA ILE A 55 -5.13 -12.11 9.78
C ILE A 55 -4.12 -12.17 10.92
N GLU A 56 -2.86 -11.89 10.61
CA GLU A 56 -1.82 -11.61 11.59
C GLU A 56 -1.21 -10.23 11.31
N THR A 57 -0.80 -9.51 12.36
CA THR A 57 -0.16 -8.21 12.22
C THR A 57 1.22 -8.23 12.87
N PHE A 58 2.21 -7.75 12.15
CA PHE A 58 3.58 -7.61 12.60
C PHE A 58 3.92 -6.13 12.81
N VAL A 59 4.58 -5.83 13.92
CA VAL A 59 5.30 -4.58 14.11
C VAL A 59 6.71 -4.78 13.57
N ILE A 60 7.08 -3.98 12.57
CA ILE A 60 8.39 -4.04 11.93
C ILE A 60 9.24 -2.89 12.47
N SER A 61 10.42 -3.23 12.98
CA SER A 61 11.38 -2.25 13.50
C SER A 61 12.41 -1.86 12.45
N ALA A 62 13.18 -0.80 12.72
CA ALA A 62 14.12 -0.22 11.76
C ALA A 62 15.27 -1.16 11.34
N ASN A 63 15.58 -2.19 12.12
CA ASN A 63 16.59 -3.21 11.79
C ASN A 63 16.01 -4.39 11.01
N GLY A 64 14.74 -4.31 10.60
CA GLY A 64 14.02 -5.36 9.88
C GLY A 64 13.52 -6.51 10.72
N THR A 65 13.65 -6.46 12.05
CA THR A 65 13.00 -7.45 12.91
C THR A 65 11.48 -7.24 12.91
N ALA A 66 10.76 -8.28 12.53
CA ALA A 66 9.31 -8.36 12.63
C ALA A 66 8.89 -8.99 13.96
N THR A 67 7.91 -8.41 14.64
CA THR A 67 7.34 -8.96 15.88
C THR A 67 5.84 -9.17 15.68
N PRO A 68 5.34 -10.42 15.77
CA PRO A 68 3.90 -10.68 15.65
C PRO A 68 3.14 -10.07 16.83
N THR A 69 1.86 -9.78 16.60
CA THR A 69 0.96 -9.23 17.63
C THR A 69 -0.04 -10.25 18.15
N GLY A 70 -0.33 -11.30 17.36
CA GLY A 70 -1.10 -12.46 17.77
C GLY A 70 -0.26 -13.58 18.40
N ASP A 71 -0.94 -14.61 18.91
CA ASP A 71 -0.37 -15.74 19.64
C ASP A 71 -0.37 -17.07 18.88
N ASP A 72 -0.86 -17.09 17.63
CA ASP A 72 -0.83 -18.29 16.78
C ASP A 72 0.60 -18.57 16.28
N ALA A 73 1.27 -19.52 16.93
CA ALA A 73 2.66 -19.85 16.63
C ALA A 73 2.88 -20.38 15.20
N GLU A 74 1.88 -21.05 14.60
CA GLU A 74 2.00 -21.63 13.26
C GLU A 74 1.88 -20.55 12.19
N LEU A 75 0.86 -19.70 12.29
CA LEU A 75 0.70 -18.53 11.41
C LEU A 75 1.90 -17.57 11.53
N ASN A 76 2.35 -17.32 12.76
CA ASN A 76 3.51 -16.49 13.01
C ASN A 76 4.76 -17.08 12.35
N ALA A 77 5.03 -18.38 12.54
CA ALA A 77 6.19 -19.02 11.94
C ALA A 77 6.16 -19.01 10.41
N PHE A 78 4.96 -19.14 9.81
CA PHE A 78 4.80 -19.06 8.36
C PHE A 78 5.05 -17.65 7.82
N TRP A 79 4.45 -16.64 8.44
CA TRP A 79 4.47 -15.28 7.91
C TRP A 79 5.71 -14.48 8.24
N LEU A 80 6.36 -14.76 9.37
CA LEU A 80 7.50 -13.99 9.86
C LEU A 80 8.61 -13.82 8.81
N PRO A 81 9.10 -14.87 8.11
CA PRO A 81 10.14 -14.70 7.10
C PRO A 81 9.68 -13.82 5.92
N GLN A 82 8.40 -13.87 5.58
CA GLN A 82 7.84 -13.09 4.47
C GLN A 82 7.65 -11.62 4.86
N ALA A 83 7.27 -11.36 6.11
CA ALA A 83 7.18 -10.02 6.64
C ALA A 83 8.55 -9.30 6.61
N GLU A 84 9.59 -9.98 7.08
CA GLU A 84 10.96 -9.48 7.07
C GLU A 84 11.49 -9.30 5.65
N ALA A 85 11.23 -10.27 4.76
CA ALA A 85 11.65 -10.18 3.36
C ALA A 85 10.97 -9.03 2.60
N LEU A 86 9.66 -8.82 2.80
CA LEU A 86 8.92 -7.73 2.16
C LEU A 86 9.47 -6.38 2.61
N HIS A 87 9.65 -6.23 3.92
CA HIS A 87 10.26 -5.04 4.49
C HIS A 87 11.64 -4.75 3.92
N GLN A 88 12.52 -5.76 3.86
CA GLN A 88 13.88 -5.59 3.35
C GLN A 88 13.87 -5.11 1.89
N ARG A 89 13.05 -5.73 1.04
CA ARG A 89 12.90 -5.33 -0.38
C ARG A 89 12.41 -3.89 -0.52
N VAL A 90 11.46 -3.49 0.32
CA VAL A 90 10.90 -2.14 0.32
C VAL A 90 11.96 -1.11 0.73
N ILE A 91 12.70 -1.34 1.83
CA ILE A 91 13.77 -0.41 2.25
C ILE A 91 14.84 -0.30 1.16
N GLU A 92 15.30 -1.43 0.62
CA GLU A 92 16.33 -1.45 -0.42
C GLU A 92 15.91 -0.64 -1.65
N ALA A 93 14.65 -0.79 -2.08
CA ALA A 93 14.11 -0.05 -3.21
C ALA A 93 14.00 1.46 -2.90
N LEU A 94 13.43 1.82 -1.75
CA LEU A 94 13.25 3.22 -1.36
C LEU A 94 14.59 3.96 -1.13
N ALA A 95 15.63 3.24 -0.69
CA ALA A 95 16.97 3.80 -0.55
C ALA A 95 17.57 4.25 -1.89
N ILE A 96 17.21 3.61 -3.01
CA ILE A 96 17.68 4.01 -4.36
C ILE A 96 17.19 5.42 -4.75
N VAL A 97 16.03 5.81 -4.22
CA VAL A 97 15.38 7.10 -4.51
C VAL A 97 15.38 8.04 -3.31
N ASP A 98 16.26 7.83 -2.33
CA ASP A 98 16.44 8.66 -1.13
C ASP A 98 15.14 8.88 -0.34
N ILE A 99 14.34 7.83 -0.17
CA ILE A 99 13.18 7.81 0.74
C ILE A 99 13.53 6.97 1.97
N VAL A 100 13.37 7.58 3.13
CA VAL A 100 13.59 6.94 4.43
C VAL A 100 12.23 6.68 5.08
N LEU A 101 12.08 5.52 5.71
CA LEU A 101 10.88 5.19 6.48
C LEU A 101 11.06 5.59 7.95
N ASP A 102 9.99 6.09 8.56
CA ASP A 102 9.87 6.35 9.98
C ASP A 102 9.27 5.11 10.67
N PHE A 103 9.98 4.57 11.66
CA PHE A 103 9.64 3.31 12.33
C PHE A 103 9.00 3.54 13.71
N PRO A 104 8.13 2.63 14.17
CA PRO A 104 7.81 1.32 13.60
C PRO A 104 6.88 1.40 12.38
N ALA A 105 7.01 0.41 11.49
CA ALA A 105 6.06 0.12 10.43
C ALA A 105 5.14 -1.03 10.83
N TYR A 106 4.00 -1.17 10.17
CA TYR A 106 3.03 -2.21 10.45
C TYR A 106 2.78 -3.04 9.21
N LEU A 107 2.90 -4.36 9.33
CA LEU A 107 2.63 -5.28 8.24
C LEU A 107 1.48 -6.18 8.62
N THR A 108 0.45 -6.22 7.78
CA THR A 108 -0.67 -7.14 7.93
C THR A 108 -0.50 -8.28 6.92
N ALA A 109 -0.52 -9.51 7.41
CA ALA A 109 -0.54 -10.73 6.60
C ALA A 109 -1.93 -11.36 6.69
N SER A 110 -2.48 -11.82 5.57
CA SER A 110 -3.79 -12.46 5.58
C SER A 110 -3.92 -13.64 4.65
N LEU A 111 -4.77 -14.58 5.08
CA LEU A 111 -5.25 -15.73 4.33
C LEU A 111 -6.75 -15.53 4.13
N THR A 112 -7.22 -15.48 2.90
CA THR A 112 -8.64 -15.28 2.58
C THR A 112 -9.05 -16.26 1.50
N ALA A 113 -10.14 -17.00 1.71
CA ALA A 113 -10.70 -17.84 0.65
C ALA A 113 -11.00 -16.98 -0.58
N ALA A 114 -10.66 -17.45 -1.79
CA ALA A 114 -10.72 -16.64 -3.00
C ALA A 114 -12.13 -16.07 -3.28
N ASP A 115 -13.17 -16.82 -2.93
CA ASP A 115 -14.58 -16.42 -3.03
C ASP A 115 -15.02 -15.40 -1.98
N GLN A 116 -14.21 -15.17 -0.95
CA GLN A 116 -14.41 -14.15 0.09
C GLN A 116 -13.56 -12.90 -0.12
N VAL A 117 -12.65 -12.89 -1.11
CA VAL A 117 -11.83 -11.71 -1.40
C VAL A 117 -12.72 -10.59 -1.90
N THR A 118 -12.77 -9.49 -1.15
CA THR A 118 -13.53 -8.31 -1.54
C THR A 118 -12.75 -7.47 -2.54
N THR A 119 -13.46 -6.92 -3.52
CA THR A 119 -12.94 -5.93 -4.48
C THR A 119 -13.39 -4.52 -4.13
N THR A 120 -13.76 -4.31 -2.86
CA THR A 120 -14.32 -3.03 -2.40
C THR A 120 -13.23 -1.96 -2.50
N PRO A 121 -13.43 -0.92 -3.33
CA PRO A 121 -12.47 0.17 -3.42
C PRO A 121 -12.44 0.96 -2.12
N HIS A 122 -11.25 1.31 -1.66
CA HIS A 122 -11.03 2.05 -0.43
C HIS A 122 -9.72 2.86 -0.49
N PHE A 123 -9.55 3.72 0.51
CA PHE A 123 -8.29 4.37 0.83
C PHE A 123 -7.71 3.70 2.09
N ASP A 124 -6.38 3.58 2.16
CA ASP A 124 -5.67 3.11 3.36
C ASP A 124 -5.26 4.26 4.30
N ASP A 125 -5.94 5.40 4.14
CA ASP A 125 -5.72 6.64 4.87
C ASP A 125 -5.94 6.48 6.38
N ASP A 126 -5.04 7.08 7.14
CA ASP A 126 -5.29 7.52 8.50
C ASP A 126 -6.07 8.85 8.51
N LEU A 127 -6.12 9.52 9.67
CA LEU A 127 -6.75 10.84 9.76
C LEU A 127 -5.99 11.85 8.90
N PHE A 128 -6.74 12.70 8.19
CA PHE A 128 -6.18 13.82 7.48
C PHE A 128 -5.65 14.85 8.46
N GLU A 129 -4.33 14.90 8.59
CA GLU A 129 -3.60 15.95 9.28
C GLU A 129 -2.81 16.71 8.21
N PRO A 130 -3.16 17.99 7.89
CA PRO A 130 -2.62 18.70 6.74
C PRO A 130 -1.09 18.71 6.65
N GLY A 131 -0.41 18.84 7.80
CA GLY A 131 1.05 18.87 7.88
C GLY A 131 1.72 17.51 8.09
N ALA A 132 0.95 16.42 8.10
CA ALA A 132 1.51 15.08 8.18
C ALA A 132 2.00 14.61 6.80
N ASP A 133 3.05 13.81 6.80
CA ASP A 133 3.56 13.14 5.60
C ASP A 133 2.55 12.10 5.09
N VAL A 134 2.55 11.84 3.78
CA VAL A 134 1.61 10.94 3.10
C VAL A 134 1.83 9.45 3.45
N GLY A 135 3.02 9.06 3.90
CA GLY A 135 3.35 7.66 4.16
C GLY A 135 3.34 6.79 2.89
N MET A 136 3.45 5.48 3.07
CA MET A 136 3.47 4.51 1.97
C MET A 136 2.75 3.22 2.34
N VAL A 137 2.27 2.54 1.31
CA VAL A 137 1.77 1.16 1.37
C VAL A 137 2.55 0.34 0.36
N ALA A 138 2.94 -0.87 0.76
CA ALA A 138 3.45 -1.90 -0.14
C ALA A 138 2.61 -3.18 -0.03
N ILE A 139 2.06 -3.64 -1.14
CA ILE A 139 1.20 -4.82 -1.24
C ILE A 139 1.88 -5.91 -2.05
N ALA A 140 1.85 -7.15 -1.57
CA ALA A 140 2.21 -8.33 -2.34
C ALA A 140 1.20 -9.44 -2.10
N ALA A 141 0.74 -10.11 -3.16
CA ALA A 141 -0.21 -11.22 -3.03
C ALA A 141 0.08 -12.34 -4.02
N ASN A 142 -0.23 -13.59 -3.65
CA ASN A 142 -0.05 -14.75 -4.53
C ASN A 142 -1.19 -14.90 -5.56
N LEU A 143 -2.38 -14.38 -5.26
CA LEU A 143 -3.57 -14.38 -6.13
C LEU A 143 -3.96 -12.94 -6.46
N GLY A 144 -3.58 -12.54 -7.68
CA GLY A 144 -3.80 -11.22 -8.25
C GLY A 144 -3.13 -10.06 -7.47
N GLY A 145 -2.65 -9.04 -8.18
CA GLY A 145 -2.03 -7.88 -7.54
C GLY A 145 -3.05 -6.80 -7.13
N ALA A 146 -2.55 -5.71 -6.56
CA ALA A 146 -3.36 -4.54 -6.26
C ALA A 146 -3.92 -3.92 -7.55
N CYS A 147 -5.15 -3.42 -7.47
CA CYS A 147 -5.73 -2.54 -8.48
C CYS A 147 -5.73 -1.12 -7.93
N VAL A 148 -5.21 -0.15 -8.66
CA VAL A 148 -5.13 1.26 -8.23
C VAL A 148 -5.74 2.17 -9.28
N ALA A 149 -6.33 3.29 -8.87
CA ALA A 149 -6.83 4.29 -9.81
C ALA A 149 -5.65 5.00 -10.49
N ALA A 150 -5.77 5.26 -11.79
CA ALA A 150 -4.72 5.83 -12.63
C ALA A 150 -5.02 7.26 -13.10
N GLU A 151 -6.20 7.79 -12.78
CA GLU A 151 -6.61 9.14 -13.14
C GLU A 151 -7.22 9.86 -11.93
N ALA A 152 -7.22 11.19 -11.96
CA ALA A 152 -7.75 12.00 -10.87
C ALA A 152 -9.23 11.67 -10.60
N ILE A 153 -9.59 11.65 -9.31
CA ILE A 153 -10.95 11.34 -8.86
C ILE A 153 -11.56 12.54 -8.15
N SER A 154 -12.87 12.70 -8.28
CA SER A 154 -13.61 13.69 -7.50
C SER A 154 -13.63 13.29 -6.03
N ILE A 155 -13.32 14.24 -5.14
CA ILE A 155 -13.36 14.03 -3.69
C ILE A 155 -14.13 15.15 -3.00
N THR A 156 -14.65 14.81 -1.82
CA THR A 156 -14.98 15.83 -0.82
C THR A 156 -13.71 16.16 -0.04
N HIS A 157 -13.32 17.44 -0.04
CA HIS A 157 -12.15 17.87 0.74
C HIS A 157 -12.31 17.50 2.22
N PRO A 158 -11.36 16.75 2.80
CA PRO A 158 -11.45 16.33 4.18
C PRO A 158 -11.27 17.52 5.12
N GLN A 159 -11.92 17.46 6.27
CA GLN A 159 -11.58 18.35 7.39
C GLN A 159 -10.40 17.75 8.17
N PRO A 160 -9.55 18.57 8.83
CA PRO A 160 -8.53 18.05 9.73
C PRO A 160 -9.14 17.08 10.76
N GLY A 161 -8.48 15.94 10.98
CA GLY A 161 -8.95 14.88 11.85
C GLY A 161 -10.02 13.95 11.26
N THR A 162 -10.26 13.99 9.94
CA THR A 162 -11.21 13.10 9.23
C THR A 162 -10.50 12.27 8.17
N GLN A 163 -11.04 11.09 7.82
CA GLN A 163 -10.56 10.32 6.67
C GLN A 163 -11.15 10.85 5.36
N LEU A 164 -10.51 10.56 4.23
CA LEU A 164 -11.12 10.78 2.92
C LEU A 164 -12.38 9.94 2.77
N ALA A 165 -13.45 10.58 2.31
CA ALA A 165 -14.70 9.91 1.99
C ALA A 165 -14.69 9.51 0.51
N LEU A 166 -14.90 8.22 0.24
CA LEU A 166 -15.09 7.72 -1.12
C LEU A 166 -16.56 7.89 -1.51
N ALA A 167 -16.81 8.69 -2.56
CA ALA A 167 -18.14 8.85 -3.13
C ALA A 167 -18.61 7.56 -3.83
N SER A 168 -19.90 7.23 -3.69
CA SER A 168 -20.46 5.99 -4.24
C SER A 168 -20.29 5.88 -5.75
N GLU A 169 -20.46 6.99 -6.49
CA GLU A 169 -20.27 7.04 -7.93
C GLU A 169 -18.82 6.75 -8.35
N VAL A 170 -17.82 7.16 -7.55
CA VAL A 170 -16.41 6.86 -7.80
C VAL A 170 -16.13 5.39 -7.50
N ALA A 171 -16.69 4.85 -6.41
CA ALA A 171 -16.60 3.44 -6.07
C ALA A 171 -17.19 2.53 -7.17
N GLU A 172 -18.36 2.91 -7.69
CA GLU A 172 -19.00 2.21 -8.81
C GLU A 172 -18.17 2.32 -10.09
N ALA A 173 -17.63 3.51 -10.40
CA ALA A 173 -16.80 3.72 -11.58
C ALA A 173 -15.50 2.89 -11.54
N PHE A 174 -14.84 2.83 -10.37
CA PHE A 174 -13.66 2.01 -10.13
C PHE A 174 -13.97 0.51 -10.28
N THR A 175 -15.07 0.05 -9.67
CA THR A 175 -15.48 -1.37 -9.68
C THR A 175 -15.87 -1.82 -11.08
N SER A 176 -16.60 -0.97 -11.82
CA SER A 176 -17.03 -1.22 -13.20
C SER A 176 -15.95 -1.01 -14.26
N ARG A 177 -14.74 -0.59 -13.86
CA ARG A 177 -13.61 -0.26 -14.76
C ARG A 177 -13.94 0.84 -15.77
N THR A 178 -14.86 1.74 -15.42
CA THR A 178 -15.14 2.95 -16.21
C THR A 178 -14.24 4.11 -15.82
N LEU A 179 -13.74 4.10 -14.58
CA LEU A 179 -12.55 4.84 -14.17
C LEU A 179 -11.29 4.11 -14.65
N ALA A 180 -10.30 4.83 -15.14
CA ALA A 180 -9.01 4.25 -15.52
C ALA A 180 -8.29 3.67 -14.29
N VAL A 181 -7.84 2.42 -14.40
CA VAL A 181 -7.13 1.71 -13.35
C VAL A 181 -5.88 1.02 -13.88
N ASP A 182 -4.94 0.80 -12.97
CA ASP A 182 -3.78 -0.07 -13.16
C ASP A 182 -3.88 -1.30 -12.27
N GLU A 183 -3.68 -2.47 -12.87
CA GLU A 183 -3.68 -3.74 -12.16
C GLU A 183 -2.26 -4.30 -12.14
N ALA A 184 -1.77 -4.59 -10.94
CA ALA A 184 -0.52 -5.31 -10.79
C ALA A 184 -0.73 -6.81 -10.99
N PRO A 185 0.28 -7.51 -11.53
CA PRO A 185 0.27 -8.95 -11.56
C PRO A 185 0.40 -9.54 -10.15
N ALA A 186 0.02 -10.80 -10.02
CA ALA A 186 0.29 -11.58 -8.82
C ALA A 186 1.81 -11.72 -8.59
N ASN A 187 2.21 -11.95 -7.34
CA ASN A 187 3.59 -12.17 -6.92
C ASN A 187 4.55 -11.00 -7.16
N GLU A 188 4.04 -9.79 -7.35
CA GLU A 188 4.84 -8.57 -7.36
C GLU A 188 4.57 -7.72 -6.12
N ILE A 189 5.57 -6.93 -5.73
CA ILE A 189 5.39 -5.86 -4.74
C ILE A 189 4.93 -4.61 -5.48
N VAL A 190 3.82 -4.06 -5.01
CA VAL A 190 3.24 -2.82 -5.51
C VAL A 190 3.30 -1.79 -4.40
N LEU A 191 3.93 -0.65 -4.68
CA LEU A 191 4.13 0.43 -3.74
C LEU A 191 3.33 1.65 -4.19
N PHE A 192 2.60 2.28 -3.28
CA PHE A 192 1.88 3.52 -3.54
C PHE A 192 1.80 4.40 -2.28
N PRO A 193 1.55 5.71 -2.44
CA PRO A 193 1.37 6.60 -1.29
C PRO A 193 0.15 6.17 -0.46
N GLN A 194 0.27 6.18 0.86
CA GLN A 194 -0.81 5.69 1.73
C GLN A 194 -2.02 6.61 1.71
N PHE A 195 -1.79 7.92 1.77
CA PHE A 195 -2.86 8.90 1.73
C PHE A 195 -3.32 9.18 0.28
N GLY A 196 -4.62 9.04 0.04
CA GLY A 196 -5.28 9.51 -1.17
C GLY A 196 -5.21 8.62 -2.41
N GLN A 197 -4.56 7.46 -2.34
CA GLN A 197 -4.55 6.50 -3.44
C GLN A 197 -5.70 5.50 -3.32
N LEU A 198 -6.69 5.61 -4.21
CA LEU A 198 -7.81 4.68 -4.31
C LEU A 198 -7.32 3.35 -4.87
N HIS A 199 -7.63 2.27 -4.16
CA HIS A 199 -7.21 0.93 -4.56
C HIS A 199 -8.14 -0.17 -4.04
N SER A 200 -7.91 -1.39 -4.52
CA SER A 200 -8.59 -2.61 -4.06
C SER A 200 -7.75 -3.86 -4.32
N GLY A 201 -8.22 -5.00 -3.79
CA GLY A 201 -7.85 -6.30 -4.32
C GLY A 201 -8.38 -6.50 -5.75
N PRO A 202 -7.81 -7.42 -6.53
CA PRO A 202 -8.28 -7.72 -7.88
C PRO A 202 -9.55 -8.56 -7.81
N THR A 203 -10.38 -8.47 -8.84
CA THR A 203 -11.50 -9.40 -9.02
C THR A 203 -10.95 -10.78 -9.34
N LEU A 204 -11.09 -11.71 -8.40
CA LEU A 204 -10.73 -13.11 -8.64
C LEU A 204 -11.85 -13.77 -9.46
N LEU A 205 -11.49 -14.45 -10.54
CA LEU A 205 -12.45 -15.12 -11.41
C LEU A 205 -12.87 -16.46 -10.81
N GLY A 206 -14.04 -16.97 -11.21
CA GLY A 206 -14.59 -18.25 -10.69
C GLY A 206 -13.72 -19.49 -10.93
N THR A 207 -12.65 -19.38 -11.72
CA THR A 207 -11.62 -20.41 -11.89
C THR A 207 -10.72 -20.59 -10.65
N ASP A 208 -10.72 -19.62 -9.74
CA ASP A 208 -9.95 -19.66 -8.49
C ASP A 208 -10.74 -20.23 -7.29
N ALA A 209 -11.93 -20.77 -7.54
CA ALA A 209 -12.77 -21.38 -6.51
C ALA A 209 -12.00 -22.46 -5.72
N GLY A 210 -11.97 -22.31 -4.39
CA GLY A 210 -11.26 -23.21 -3.48
C GLY A 210 -9.78 -22.89 -3.24
N ARG A 211 -9.24 -21.82 -3.84
CA ARG A 211 -7.89 -21.32 -3.53
C ARG A 211 -7.92 -20.33 -2.35
N THR A 212 -6.77 -20.13 -1.72
CA THR A 212 -6.57 -19.11 -0.69
C THR A 212 -5.67 -17.99 -1.22
N ARG A 213 -6.15 -16.75 -1.11
CA ARG A 213 -5.35 -15.56 -1.31
C ARG A 213 -4.49 -15.33 -0.08
N ASN A 214 -3.19 -15.35 -0.29
CA ASN A 214 -2.14 -15.01 0.64
C ASN A 214 -1.71 -13.57 0.30
N LEU A 215 -1.83 -12.65 1.25
CA LEU A 215 -1.63 -11.22 1.05
C LEU A 215 -0.75 -10.65 2.17
N LEU A 216 0.19 -9.78 1.79
CA LEU A 216 0.99 -8.98 2.70
C LEU A 216 0.76 -7.51 2.37
N VAL A 217 0.51 -6.69 3.39
CA VAL A 217 0.32 -5.24 3.28
C VAL A 217 1.22 -4.57 4.32
N LEU A 218 2.32 -3.96 3.87
CA LEU A 218 3.19 -3.15 4.71
C LEU A 218 2.74 -1.69 4.62
N ARG A 219 2.56 -1.05 5.77
CA ARG A 219 2.28 0.38 5.90
C ARG A 219 3.36 1.04 6.75
N ALA A 220 3.93 2.12 6.25
CA ALA A 220 4.98 2.85 6.95
C ALA A 220 4.81 4.35 6.72
N ARG A 221 5.17 5.12 7.74
CA ARG A 221 5.36 6.55 7.56
C ARG A 221 6.66 6.78 6.81
N THR A 222 6.70 7.81 5.98
CA THR A 222 7.96 8.33 5.47
C THR A 222 8.55 9.26 6.51
N ALA A 223 9.87 9.21 6.70
CA ALA A 223 10.55 10.18 7.52
C ALA A 223 10.51 11.54 6.78
N PRO A 224 10.34 12.65 7.51
CA PRO A 224 10.41 13.97 6.89
C PRO A 224 11.76 14.10 6.18
N PRO A 225 11.82 14.75 5.01
CA PRO A 225 13.08 14.96 4.32
C PRO A 225 14.04 15.63 5.30
N HIS A 226 15.21 15.01 5.53
CA HIS A 226 16.24 15.64 6.34
C HIS A 226 16.42 17.07 5.82
N PRO A 227 16.46 18.10 6.69
CA PRO A 227 16.77 19.43 6.23
C PRO A 227 18.12 19.31 5.53
N PHE A 228 18.12 19.52 4.20
CA PHE A 228 19.36 19.57 3.44
C PHE A 228 20.29 20.49 4.22
N SER A 229 21.36 19.92 4.77
CA SER A 229 22.45 20.73 5.28
C SER A 229 22.99 21.41 4.04
N LEU A 230 22.58 22.67 3.81
CA LEU A 230 23.18 23.50 2.78
C LEU A 230 24.70 23.35 2.93
N PRO A 231 25.44 23.08 1.84
CA PRO A 231 26.89 23.00 1.94
C PRO A 231 27.35 24.30 2.58
N LYS A 232 28.05 24.20 3.72
CA LYS A 232 28.69 25.36 4.34
C LYS A 232 29.56 25.99 3.26
N THR A 233 29.15 27.15 2.77
CA THR A 233 30.03 28.01 2.00
C THR A 233 31.22 28.29 2.91
N THR A 234 32.36 27.72 2.58
CA THR A 234 33.63 28.08 3.20
C THR A 234 33.90 29.53 2.78
N ASP A 235 33.85 30.43 3.76
CA ASP A 235 34.45 31.76 3.66
C ASP A 235 35.97 31.66 3.43
#